data_AF-A0A7W1NWI9-F1
#
_entry.id   AF-A0A7W1NWI9-F1
#
_cell.length_a   1.000
_cell.length_b   1.000
_cell.length_c   1.000
_cell.angle_alpha   90.00
_cell.angle_beta   90.00
_cell.angle_gamma   90.00
#
_symmetry.space_group_name_H-M   'P 1'
#
loop_
_entity.id
_entity.type
_entity.pdbx_description
1 polymer ?
#
loop_
_entity_poly.entity_id
_entity_poly.type
_entity_poly.pdbx_seq_one_letter_code
_entity_poly.pdbx_strand_id
1 'polypeptide(L)' 'GQGGRPNLAAAAAKLGISEQTLRDALGPPPPDLQAAAAKLGITVQALTDALGVPPPR' A
#
# COMPACT_ATOMS: atom_id res chain seq x y z
N GLY A 1 -16.54 6.61 14.78
CA GLY A 1 -15.67 5.41 14.79
C GLY A 1 -14.63 5.49 13.69
N GLN A 2 -13.59 6.28 13.89
CA GLN A 2 -12.51 6.53 12.92
C GLN A 2 -11.23 5.87 13.44
N GLY A 3 -11.16 4.54 13.36
CA GLY A 3 -10.03 3.75 13.87
C GLY A 3 -9.19 3.18 12.72
N GLY A 4 -7.96 3.69 12.57
CA GLY A 4 -6.79 2.86 12.26
C GLY A 4 -6.70 2.13 10.92
N ARG A 5 -7.49 2.45 9.89
CA ARG A 5 -7.25 1.89 8.55
C ARG A 5 -6.27 2.80 7.79
N PRO A 6 -5.11 2.29 7.32
CA PRO A 6 -4.27 3.07 6.41
C PRO A 6 -5.14 3.55 5.27
N ASN A 7 -5.05 4.84 4.95
CA ASN A 7 -5.93 5.46 3.98
C ASN A 7 -5.48 5.04 2.57
N LEU A 8 -5.90 3.85 2.16
CA LEU A 8 -5.56 3.24 0.87
C LEU A 8 -5.87 4.20 -0.28
N ALA A 9 -6.95 4.98 -0.18
CA ALA A 9 -7.26 6.06 -1.11
C ALA A 9 -6.11 7.06 -1.28
N ALA A 10 -5.55 7.55 -0.17
CA ALA A 10 -4.47 8.53 -0.19
C ALA A 10 -3.15 7.91 -0.68
N ALA A 11 -2.87 6.67 -0.28
CA ALA A 11 -1.72 5.93 -0.76
C ALA A 11 -1.79 5.68 -2.27
N ALA A 12 -2.95 5.26 -2.77
CA ALA A 12 -3.19 5.04 -4.18
C ALA A 12 -3.06 6.35 -4.98
N ALA A 13 -3.62 7.45 -4.47
CA ALA A 13 -3.47 8.78 -5.06
C ALA A 13 -2.00 9.23 -5.11
N LYS A 14 -1.22 9.01 -4.04
CA LYS A 14 0.23 9.28 -4.01
C LYS A 14 1.00 8.47 -5.04
N LEU A 15 0.61 7.21 -5.25
CA LEU A 15 1.24 6.29 -6.20
C LEU A 15 0.74 6.48 -7.64
N GLY A 16 -0.29 7.30 -7.86
CA GLY A 16 -0.91 7.48 -9.18
C GLY A 16 -1.69 6.24 -9.66
N ILE A 17 -2.16 5.39 -8.74
CA ILE A 17 -2.94 4.18 -9.05
C ILE A 17 -4.34 4.27 -8.44
N SER A 18 -5.25 3.39 -8.86
CA SER A 18 -6.57 3.26 -8.25
C SER A 18 -6.51 2.52 -6.90
N GLU A 19 -7.40 2.86 -5.97
CA GLU A 19 -7.48 2.17 -4.67
C GLU A 19 -7.71 0.66 -4.82
N GLN A 20 -8.49 0.24 -5.82
CA GLN A 20 -8.67 -1.18 -6.16
C GLN A 20 -7.36 -1.86 -6.56
N THR A 21 -6.53 -1.20 -7.37
CA THR A 21 -5.21 -1.70 -7.77
C THR A 21 -4.30 -1.84 -6.55
N LEU A 22 -4.33 -0.87 -5.63
CA LEU A 22 -3.57 -0.96 -4.39
C LEU A 22 -4.05 -2.10 -3.48
N ARG A 23 -5.38 -2.27 -3.32
CA ARG A 23 -5.95 -3.40 -2.56
C ARG A 23 -5.57 -4.76 -3.17
N ASP A 24 -5.69 -4.87 -4.49
CA ASP A 24 -5.38 -6.10 -5.22
C ASP A 24 -3.89 -6.45 -5.17
N ALA A 25 -3.03 -5.42 -5.10
CA ALA A 25 -1.60 -5.60 -4.89
C ALA A 25 -1.27 -6.07 -3.46
N LEU A 26 -1.90 -5.45 -2.45
CA LEU A 26 -1.66 -5.77 -1.05
C LEU A 26 -2.15 -7.16 -0.64
N GLY A 27 -3.19 -7.68 -1.30
CA GLY A 27 -3.71 -9.01 -1.04
C GLY A 27 -4.45 -9.14 0.31
N PRO A 28 -4.74 -10.37 0.76
CA PRO A 28 -5.43 -10.61 2.03
C PRO A 28 -4.56 -10.16 3.22
N PRO A 29 -5.17 -9.75 4.36
CA PRO A 29 -4.41 -9.39 5.56
C PRO A 29 -3.77 -10.64 6.21
N PRO A 30 -2.49 -10.58 6.61
CA PRO A 30 -1.60 -9.42 6.61
C PRO A 30 -1.06 -9.07 5.20
N PRO A 31 -0.97 -7.78 4.84
CA PRO A 31 -0.57 -7.34 3.51
C PRO A 31 0.90 -7.64 3.20
N ASP A 32 1.17 -8.21 2.03
CA ASP A 32 2.52 -8.47 1.53
C ASP A 32 3.07 -7.27 0.74
N LEU A 33 3.75 -6.35 1.43
CA LEU A 33 4.30 -5.14 0.82
C LEU A 33 5.33 -5.44 -0.28
N GLN A 34 6.13 -6.50 -0.12
CA GLN A 34 7.11 -6.90 -1.12
C GLN A 34 6.43 -7.40 -2.40
N ALA A 35 5.43 -8.28 -2.27
CA ALA A 35 4.70 -8.82 -3.41
C ALA A 35 3.86 -7.71 -4.08
N ALA A 36 3.24 -6.84 -3.29
CA ALA A 36 2.49 -5.69 -3.78
C ALA A 36 3.37 -4.74 -4.59
N ALA A 37 4.54 -4.38 -4.07
CA ALA A 37 5.49 -3.51 -4.78
C ALA A 37 5.95 -4.12 -6.10
N ALA A 38 6.29 -5.42 -6.09
CA ALA A 38 6.66 -6.15 -7.30
C ALA A 38 5.51 -6.20 -8.32
N LYS A 39 4.28 -6.44 -7.87
CA LYS A 39 3.08 -6.49 -8.72
C LYS A 39 2.71 -5.13 -9.31
N LEU A 40 2.97 -4.05 -8.57
CA LEU A 40 2.76 -2.67 -9.00
C LEU A 40 3.93 -2.10 -9.83
N GLY A 41 5.07 -2.78 -9.87
CA GLY A 41 6.28 -2.28 -10.53
C GLY A 41 6.94 -1.09 -9.81
N ILE A 42 6.71 -0.95 -8.49
CA ILE A 42 7.28 0.11 -7.65
C ILE A 42 8.23 -0.47 -6.62
N THR A 43 8.95 0.39 -5.89
CA THR A 43 9.78 -0.04 -4.76
C THR A 43 8.93 -0.23 -3.50
N VAL A 44 9.36 -1.15 -2.62
CA VAL A 44 8.74 -1.32 -1.29
C VAL A 44 8.77 -0.02 -0.49
N GLN A 45 9.81 0.80 -0.67
CA GLN A 45 9.93 2.12 -0.06
C GLN A 45 8.83 3.08 -0.53
N ALA A 46 8.54 3.13 -1.84
CA ALA A 46 7.45 3.95 -2.36
C ALA A 46 6.08 3.50 -1.84
N LEU A 47 5.87 2.18 -1.76
CA LEU A 47 4.64 1.60 -1.22
C LEU A 47 4.45 1.92 0.28
N THR A 48 5.50 1.75 1.08
CA THR A 48 5.47 2.05 2.53
C THR A 48 5.29 3.54 2.82
N ASP A 49 5.95 4.43 2.05
CA ASP A 49 5.75 5.88 2.12
C ASP A 49 4.30 6.27 1.79
N ALA A 50 3.74 5.68 0.74
CA ALA A 50 2.38 5.93 0.32
C ALA A 50 1.37 5.50 1.40
N LEU A 51 1.59 4.32 1.98
CA LEU A 51 0.77 3.76 3.06
C LEU A 51 0.99 4.44 4.42
N GLY A 52 2.08 5.20 4.58
CA GLY A 52 2.47 5.80 5.85
C GLY A 52 2.79 4.76 6.93
N VAL A 53 3.20 3.56 6.53
CA VAL A 53 3.59 2.49 7.45
C VAL A 53 5.10 2.49 7.62
N PRO A 54 5.62 2.34 8.85
CA PRO A 54 7.05 2.21 9.05
C PRO A 54 7.56 0.95 8.33
N PRO A 55 8.78 0.98 7.77
CA PRO A 55 9.38 -0.23 7.24
C PRO A 55 9.48 -1.28 8.36
N PRO A 56 9.31 -2.58 8.03
CA PRO A 56 9.65 -3.64 8.98
C PRO A 56 11.11 -3.44 9.44
N ARG A 57 11.33 -3.53 10.76
CA ARG A 57 12.63 -3.30 11.39
C ARG A 57 13.61 -4.42 11.05
#